data_AF-A0A6P0JMW5-F1
#
_entry.id   AF-A0A6P0JMW5-F1
#
_cell.length_a   1.000
_cell.length_b   1.000
_cell.length_c   1.000
_cell.angle_alpha   90.00
_cell.angle_beta   90.00
_cell.angle_gamma   90.00
#
_symmetry.space_group_name_H-M   'P 1'
#
loop_
_entity.id
_entity.type
_entity.pdbx_description
1 polymer ?
#
loop_
_entity_poly.entity_id
_entity_poly.type
_entity_poly.pdbx_seq_one_letter_code
_entity_poly.pdbx_strand_id
1 'polypeptide(L)'
;MNIKLLEGEKIEFNSSLNNPKNYQSTVSNSHEINEKYIQGKRRIVTEQARYPLESIISMIDSGKYKLDPYLQRRRRWDNVKKSRLIESFILNIPVPPIFLYEENYASYEVMDGQQRMRTIYDFYKDEFKLTGLEEWNDLNGYTYSQLPDRIKAGIDRKYISSIIILTELSNNNEQQKGFKQLVFERINSGSVHLTAQEIRNALYDGKLNRLCLELSGNKYFQSIWNLYFDSDGQLTEDSNHDFYKQMDDVELVLRFFAFRQIDKMQSSLKKTLDHFLIKGNNFDQ
;
A
#
# COMPACT_ATOMS: atom_id res chain seq x y z
N MET A 1 -26.17 -8.44 -22.35
CA MET A 1 -27.31 -8.14 -21.44
C MET A 1 -27.64 -6.66 -21.71
N ASN A 2 -28.83 -6.27 -22.16
CA ASN A 2 -29.10 -4.86 -22.52
C ASN A 2 -29.24 -3.99 -21.26
N ILE A 3 -28.12 -3.72 -20.61
CA ILE A 3 -28.04 -2.86 -19.42
C ILE A 3 -28.04 -1.40 -19.90
N LYS A 4 -29.06 -0.64 -19.49
CA LYS A 4 -29.08 0.81 -19.70
C LYS A 4 -28.09 1.46 -18.73
N LEU A 5 -27.06 2.10 -19.29
CA LEU A 5 -26.07 2.85 -18.53
C LEU A 5 -26.66 4.19 -18.04
N LEU A 6 -26.19 4.65 -16.89
CA LEU A 6 -26.48 5.97 -16.35
C LEU A 6 -25.69 7.05 -17.12
N GLU A 7 -26.11 8.29 -16.97
CA GLU A 7 -25.39 9.44 -17.52
C GLU A 7 -23.98 9.51 -16.89
N GLY A 8 -22.95 9.79 -17.70
CA GLY A 8 -21.55 9.78 -17.25
C GLY A 8 -20.92 8.41 -17.01
N GLU A 9 -21.69 7.32 -16.98
CA GLU A 9 -21.19 5.96 -16.68
C GLU A 9 -20.39 5.33 -17.82
N LYS A 10 -20.63 5.77 -19.07
CA LYS A 10 -20.00 5.19 -20.25
C LYS A 10 -18.50 5.53 -20.28
N ILE A 11 -17.66 4.50 -20.16
CA ILE A 11 -16.22 4.63 -20.37
C ILE A 11 -15.86 4.06 -21.73
N GLU A 12 -15.08 4.82 -22.49
CA GLU A 12 -14.40 4.29 -23.66
C GLU A 12 -13.19 3.47 -23.22
N PHE A 13 -13.28 2.15 -23.41
CA PHE A 13 -12.13 1.26 -23.38
C PHE A 13 -11.36 1.43 -24.68
N ASN A 14 -10.83 2.64 -24.94
CA ASN A 14 -10.03 2.88 -26.11
C ASN A 14 -8.83 1.93 -26.09
N SER A 15 -8.64 1.22 -27.20
CA SER A 15 -7.52 0.32 -27.45
C SER A 15 -6.16 1.03 -27.40
N SER A 16 -6.10 2.34 -27.17
CA SER A 16 -4.87 3.11 -26.99
C SER A 16 -4.07 2.74 -25.73
N LEU A 17 -4.71 2.18 -24.69
CA LEU A 17 -4.01 1.51 -23.58
C LEU A 17 -3.66 0.04 -23.91
N ASN A 18 -4.24 -0.48 -24.99
CA ASN A 18 -3.90 -1.74 -25.67
C ASN A 18 -3.01 -1.49 -26.89
N ASN A 19 -2.13 -0.49 -26.86
CA ASN A 19 -0.82 -0.82 -27.40
C ASN A 19 -0.17 -1.67 -26.30
N PRO A 20 -0.06 -3.02 -26.44
CA PRO A 20 1.24 -3.56 -26.11
C PRO A 20 2.18 -2.58 -26.81
N LYS A 21 3.17 -2.02 -26.12
CA LYS A 21 4.30 -1.55 -26.89
C LYS A 21 4.55 -2.69 -27.85
N ASN A 22 4.33 -2.45 -29.14
CA ASN A 22 5.07 -3.16 -30.14
C ASN A 22 6.48 -2.85 -29.69
N TYR A 23 7.01 -3.70 -28.82
CA TYR A 23 8.37 -4.15 -28.91
C TYR A 23 8.38 -4.85 -30.28
N GLN A 24 8.25 -4.04 -31.36
CA GLN A 24 9.25 -4.09 -32.39
C GLN A 24 10.53 -4.17 -31.57
N SER A 25 11.14 -5.33 -31.58
CA SER A 25 12.55 -5.46 -31.34
C SER A 25 13.22 -4.51 -32.33
N THR A 26 13.14 -3.20 -32.07
CA THR A 26 14.15 -2.27 -32.50
C THR A 26 15.36 -2.84 -31.81
N VAL A 27 16.15 -3.59 -32.58
CA VAL A 27 17.52 -3.90 -32.20
C VAL A 27 18.20 -2.55 -32.15
N SER A 28 17.99 -1.82 -31.05
CA SER A 28 18.67 -0.56 -30.80
C SER A 28 20.13 -0.93 -30.69
N ASN A 29 20.93 -0.36 -31.58
CA ASN A 29 22.36 -0.56 -31.52
C ASN A 29 22.89 -0.07 -30.14
N SER A 30 24.08 -0.52 -29.76
CA SER A 30 24.66 -0.16 -28.46
C SER A 30 24.74 1.36 -28.24
N HIS A 31 24.83 2.15 -29.31
CA HIS A 31 24.86 3.61 -29.23
C HIS A 31 23.51 4.18 -28.77
N GLU A 32 22.39 3.80 -29.38
CA GLU A 32 21.04 4.22 -28.97
C GLU A 32 20.71 3.81 -27.53
N ILE A 33 21.14 2.61 -27.12
CA ILE A 33 20.97 2.12 -25.74
C ILE A 33 21.76 3.01 -24.77
N ASN A 34 23.01 3.33 -25.11
CA ASN A 34 23.86 4.20 -24.30
C ASN A 34 23.30 5.62 -24.21
N GLU A 35 22.85 6.21 -25.33
CA GLU A 35 22.22 7.52 -25.31
C GLU A 35 20.98 7.55 -24.43
N LYS A 36 20.12 6.53 -24.53
CA LYS A 36 18.93 6.42 -23.68
C LYS A 36 19.29 6.31 -22.19
N TYR A 37 20.36 5.60 -21.85
CA TYR A 37 20.85 5.49 -20.47
C TYR A 37 21.40 6.84 -19.97
N ILE A 38 22.25 7.49 -20.77
CA ILE A 38 22.88 8.79 -20.45
C ILE A 38 21.83 9.90 -20.29
N GLN A 39 20.80 9.91 -21.14
CA GLN A 39 19.72 10.89 -21.06
C GLN A 39 18.91 10.81 -19.76
N GLY A 40 19.02 9.74 -18.97
CA GLY A 40 18.44 9.66 -17.63
C GLY A 40 16.91 9.74 -17.57
N LYS A 41 16.20 9.72 -18.71
CA LYS A 41 14.74 9.93 -18.85
C LYS A 41 13.85 8.94 -18.08
N ARG A 42 14.43 7.96 -17.39
CA ARG A 42 13.75 6.97 -16.53
C ARG A 42 14.52 6.63 -15.24
N ARG A 43 15.48 7.48 -14.83
CA ARG A 43 16.22 7.25 -13.60
C ARG A 43 15.35 7.64 -12.41
N ILE A 44 15.23 6.74 -11.44
CA ILE A 44 14.60 7.04 -10.16
C ILE A 44 15.67 7.69 -9.29
N VAL A 45 15.37 8.87 -8.76
CA VAL A 45 16.21 9.52 -7.75
C VAL A 45 15.72 9.04 -6.40
N THR A 46 16.67 8.54 -5.62
CA THR A 46 16.39 8.06 -4.27
C THR A 46 17.32 8.72 -3.28
N GLU A 47 16.77 9.12 -2.14
CA GLU A 47 17.55 9.47 -0.96
C GLU A 47 17.46 8.36 0.08
N GLN A 48 18.49 8.26 0.92
CA GLN A 48 18.49 7.34 2.06
C GLN A 48 18.59 8.15 3.33
N ALA A 49 17.74 7.84 4.30
CA ALA A 49 17.75 8.47 5.61
C ALA A 49 17.59 7.44 6.72
N ARG A 50 17.98 7.81 7.94
CA ARG A 50 17.76 7.00 9.14
C ARG A 50 17.03 7.84 10.16
N TYR A 51 15.92 7.32 10.66
CA TYR A 51 15.09 8.00 11.65
C TYR A 51 15.22 7.31 13.00
N PRO A 52 15.48 8.04 14.10
CA PRO A 52 15.30 7.51 15.45
C PRO A 52 13.91 6.87 15.57
N LEU A 53 13.77 5.77 16.32
CA LEU A 53 12.47 5.12 16.44
C LEU A 53 11.42 6.05 17.07
N GLU A 54 11.82 6.84 18.07
CA GLU A 54 10.96 7.85 18.70
C GLU A 54 10.43 8.91 17.72
N SER A 55 11.19 9.26 16.68
CA SER A 55 10.77 10.29 15.72
C SER A 55 9.64 9.81 14.81
N ILE A 56 9.39 8.50 14.74
CA ILE A 56 8.26 7.95 13.99
C ILE A 56 6.92 8.48 14.53
N ILE A 57 6.85 8.80 15.83
CA ILE A 57 5.67 9.39 16.47
C ILE A 57 5.37 10.75 15.83
N SER A 58 6.35 11.66 15.82
CA SER A 58 6.16 13.01 15.26
C SER A 58 5.99 12.99 13.74
N MET A 59 6.62 12.04 13.04
CA MET A 59 6.40 11.83 11.61
C MET A 59 4.92 11.50 11.33
N ILE A 60 4.34 10.53 12.04
CA ILE A 60 2.93 10.14 11.85
C ILE A 60 1.99 11.25 12.30
N ASP A 61 2.20 11.80 13.51
CA ASP A 61 1.35 12.85 14.09
C ASP A 61 1.37 14.14 13.25
N SER A 62 2.43 14.39 12.48
CA SER A 62 2.50 15.56 11.58
C SER A 62 1.50 15.53 10.42
N GLY A 63 0.94 14.35 10.09
CA GLY A 63 0.10 14.15 8.91
C GLY A 63 0.84 14.24 7.57
N LYS A 64 2.16 14.51 7.56
CA LYS A 64 2.97 14.59 6.33
C LYS A 64 3.31 13.22 5.75
N TYR A 65 3.26 12.17 6.57
CA TYR A 65 3.54 10.78 6.19
C TYR A 65 2.23 10.01 6.10
N LYS A 66 1.67 9.97 4.90
CA LYS A 66 0.38 9.34 4.62
C LYS A 66 0.51 7.83 4.71
N LEU A 67 -0.16 7.31 5.72
CA LEU A 67 -0.38 5.92 6.02
C LEU A 67 -1.74 5.53 5.40
N ASP A 68 -1.80 4.54 4.50
CA ASP A 68 -3.06 4.13 3.87
C ASP A 68 -3.98 3.45 4.92
N PRO A 69 -5.08 4.10 5.34
CA PRO A 69 -5.91 3.56 6.42
C PRO A 69 -6.64 2.27 6.04
N TYR A 70 -6.92 2.05 4.76
CA TYR A 70 -7.67 0.88 4.27
C TYR A 70 -6.78 -0.35 4.19
N LEU A 71 -5.56 -0.21 3.66
CA LEU A 71 -4.56 -1.29 3.68
C LEU A 71 -4.16 -1.65 5.12
N GLN A 72 -4.15 -0.66 6.03
CA GLN A 72 -3.86 -0.89 7.44
C GLN A 72 -4.93 -1.70 8.15
N ARG A 73 -6.21 -1.48 7.87
CA ARG A 73 -7.31 -2.24 8.51
C ARG A 73 -7.31 -3.72 8.14
N ARG A 74 -6.91 -4.05 6.91
CA ARG A 74 -7.00 -5.42 6.37
C ARG A 74 -5.81 -6.31 6.73
N ARG A 75 -4.63 -5.72 6.94
CA ARG A 75 -3.37 -6.45 7.22
C ARG A 75 -2.69 -6.01 8.52
N ARG A 76 -3.45 -5.81 9.61
CA ARG A 76 -2.86 -5.52 10.93
C ARG A 76 -2.00 -6.70 11.40
N TRP A 77 -0.79 -6.39 11.85
CA TRP A 77 -0.01 -7.36 12.62
C TRP A 77 -0.66 -7.59 13.99
N ASP A 78 -0.72 -8.85 14.39
CA ASP A 78 -1.06 -9.22 15.77
C ASP A 78 0.03 -8.76 16.75
N ASN A 79 -0.29 -8.78 18.05
CA ASN A 79 0.65 -8.32 19.07
C ASN A 79 1.92 -9.18 19.12
N VAL A 80 1.88 -10.46 18.73
CA VAL A 80 3.07 -11.32 18.66
C VAL A 80 4.04 -10.82 17.59
N LYS A 81 3.56 -10.56 16.37
CA LYS A 81 4.37 -10.06 15.26
C LYS A 81 4.84 -8.64 15.49
N LYS A 82 4.01 -7.79 16.11
CA LYS A 82 4.42 -6.47 16.61
C LYS A 82 5.58 -6.60 17.61
N SER A 83 5.46 -7.48 18.60
CA SER A 83 6.48 -7.69 19.64
C SER A 83 7.79 -8.22 19.06
N ARG A 84 7.75 -9.15 18.10
CA ARG A 84 8.94 -9.65 17.40
C ARG A 84 9.71 -8.55 16.64
N LEU A 85 9.02 -7.53 16.11
CA LEU A 85 9.70 -6.37 15.55
C LEU A 85 10.44 -5.58 16.62
N ILE A 86 9.82 -5.35 17.79
CA ILE A 86 10.48 -4.67 18.91
C ILE A 86 11.68 -5.48 19.41
N GLU A 87 11.54 -6.81 19.53
CA GLU A 87 12.63 -7.72 19.88
C GLU A 87 13.80 -7.62 18.90
N SER A 88 13.50 -7.52 17.60
CA SER A 88 14.51 -7.33 16.56
C SER A 88 15.35 -6.07 16.80
N PHE A 89 14.72 -4.97 17.24
CA PHE A 89 15.45 -3.76 17.61
C PHE A 89 16.30 -3.94 18.87
N ILE A 90 15.80 -4.63 19.89
CA ILE A 90 16.55 -4.93 21.12
C ILE A 90 17.79 -5.76 20.78
N LEU A 91 17.64 -6.78 19.93
CA LEU A 91 18.69 -7.71 19.52
C LEU A 91 19.65 -7.16 18.45
N ASN A 92 19.39 -5.97 17.88
CA ASN A 92 20.11 -5.43 16.71
C ASN A 92 20.00 -6.30 15.45
N ILE A 93 18.88 -7.00 15.27
CA ILE A 93 18.58 -7.69 14.02
C ILE A 93 18.26 -6.66 12.94
N PRO A 94 18.84 -6.76 11.72
CA PRO A 94 18.53 -5.83 10.63
C PRO A 94 17.04 -5.82 10.27
N VAL A 95 16.42 -4.65 10.37
CA VAL A 95 15.03 -4.42 9.96
C VAL A 95 15.01 -3.82 8.55
N PRO A 96 14.18 -4.33 7.61
CA PRO A 96 14.07 -3.77 6.27
C PRO A 96 13.70 -2.28 6.27
N PRO A 97 14.24 -1.48 5.33
CA PRO A 97 13.94 -0.05 5.29
C PRO A 97 12.47 0.20 5.01
N ILE A 98 11.95 1.36 5.45
CA ILE A 98 10.67 1.87 4.98
C ILE A 98 10.84 2.55 3.63
N PHE A 99 9.86 2.42 2.74
CA PHE A 99 9.89 3.07 1.43
C PHE A 99 8.90 4.22 1.41
N LEU A 100 9.40 5.41 1.09
CA LEU A 100 8.64 6.65 1.06
C LEU A 100 8.60 7.18 -0.37
N TYR A 101 7.44 7.62 -0.81
CA TYR A 101 7.26 8.33 -2.07
C TYR A 101 6.89 9.77 -1.76
N GLU A 102 7.69 10.73 -2.23
CA GLU A 102 7.34 12.14 -2.09
C GLU A 102 6.22 12.47 -3.09
N GLU A 103 5.01 12.75 -2.63
CA GLU A 103 3.89 13.15 -3.51
C GLU A 103 3.94 14.65 -3.84
N ASN A 104 4.29 15.45 -2.83
CA ASN A 104 4.48 16.90 -2.91
C ASN A 104 5.69 17.24 -2.04
N TYR A 105 6.27 18.42 -2.24
CA TYR A 105 7.43 18.87 -1.45
C TYR A 105 7.24 18.63 0.06
N ALA A 106 8.10 17.78 0.63
CA ALA A 106 8.06 17.38 2.05
C ALA A 106 6.76 16.70 2.53
N SER A 107 6.00 16.09 1.62
CA SER A 107 4.85 15.23 1.91
C SER A 107 5.04 13.86 1.29
N TYR A 108 4.96 12.83 2.12
CA TYR A 108 5.35 11.46 1.78
C TYR A 108 4.17 10.50 1.90
N GLU A 109 4.11 9.55 0.99
CA GLU A 109 3.27 8.37 1.06
C GLU A 109 4.13 7.14 1.39
N VAL A 110 3.66 6.33 2.34
CA VAL A 110 4.40 5.14 2.78
C VAL A 110 4.08 3.97 1.87
N MET A 111 4.97 3.69 0.91
CA MET A 111 4.81 2.60 -0.07
C MET A 111 5.02 1.21 0.55
N ASP A 112 6.00 1.09 1.46
CA ASP A 112 6.26 -0.12 2.23
C ASP A 112 6.72 0.22 3.65
N GLY A 113 6.43 -0.67 4.60
CA GLY A 113 6.78 -0.50 6.01
C GLY A 113 5.70 0.13 6.87
N GLN A 114 4.47 0.26 6.36
CA GLN A 114 3.33 0.80 7.12
C GLN A 114 3.12 0.10 8.47
N GLN A 115 3.14 -1.24 8.48
CA GLN A 115 3.00 -2.02 9.72
C GLN A 115 4.20 -1.83 10.66
N ARG A 116 5.42 -1.62 10.13
CA ARG A 116 6.61 -1.34 10.94
C ARG A 116 6.49 0.02 11.62
N MET A 117 6.17 1.07 10.86
CA MET A 117 5.96 2.41 11.40
C MET A 117 4.82 2.44 12.43
N ARG A 118 3.71 1.76 12.13
CA ARG A 118 2.57 1.66 13.04
C ARG A 118 2.91 0.90 14.32
N THR A 119 3.66 -0.19 14.23
CA THR A 119 4.11 -0.95 15.41
C THR A 119 4.98 -0.09 16.31
N ILE A 120 5.92 0.66 15.74
CA ILE A 120 6.77 1.59 16.50
C ILE A 120 5.91 2.66 17.16
N TYR A 121 4.98 3.27 16.43
CA TYR A 121 4.04 4.25 16.96
C TYR A 121 3.23 3.70 18.16
N ASP A 122 2.57 2.56 17.97
CA ASP A 122 1.75 1.92 18.99
C ASP A 122 2.59 1.54 20.23
N PHE A 123 3.83 1.07 20.02
CA PHE A 123 4.73 0.68 21.11
C PHE A 123 5.08 1.88 22.00
N TYR A 124 5.51 3.00 21.40
CA TYR A 124 5.85 4.22 22.14
C TYR A 124 4.65 4.89 22.82
N LYS A 125 3.43 4.60 22.35
CA LYS A 125 2.17 5.09 22.94
C LYS A 125 1.57 4.15 23.99
N ASP A 126 2.26 3.06 24.35
CA ASP A 126 1.78 2.03 25.28
C ASP A 126 0.48 1.33 24.82
N GLU A 127 0.21 1.28 23.52
CA GLU A 127 -1.03 0.73 22.94
C GLU A 127 -1.05 -0.82 22.91
N PHE A 128 0.07 -1.47 23.20
CA PHE A 128 0.12 -2.92 23.38
C PHE A 128 1.23 -3.33 24.35
N LYS A 129 1.07 -4.52 24.92
CA LYS A 129 2.09 -5.18 25.74
C LYS A 129 2.88 -6.15 24.88
N LEU A 130 4.19 -6.21 25.12
CA LEU A 130 5.06 -7.20 24.49
C LEU A 130 4.56 -8.61 24.81
N THR A 131 4.52 -9.48 23.79
CA THR A 131 4.02 -10.85 23.92
C THR A 131 4.66 -11.76 22.88
N GLY A 132 4.88 -13.03 23.22
CA GLY A 132 5.50 -13.99 22.32
C GLY A 132 6.95 -13.64 21.92
N LEU A 133 7.65 -12.89 22.77
CA LEU A 133 9.11 -12.76 22.72
C LEU A 133 9.73 -14.11 23.07
N GLU A 134 10.83 -14.49 22.39
CA GLU A 134 11.50 -15.79 22.57
C GLU A 134 12.88 -15.64 23.23
N GLU A 135 13.63 -14.59 22.89
CA GLU A 135 14.96 -14.30 23.42
C GLU A 135 14.86 -13.39 24.66
N TRP A 136 13.86 -12.51 24.69
CA TRP A 136 13.58 -11.60 25.81
C TRP A 136 12.26 -11.93 26.50
N ASN A 137 12.08 -13.19 26.88
CA ASN A 137 10.86 -13.69 27.52
C ASN A 137 10.42 -12.85 28.73
N ASP A 138 11.38 -12.35 29.52
CA ASP A 138 11.13 -11.54 30.73
C ASP A 138 10.48 -10.19 30.45
N LEU A 139 10.53 -9.71 29.19
CA LEU A 139 9.87 -8.47 28.78
C LEU A 139 8.42 -8.69 28.33
N ASN A 140 7.96 -9.95 28.23
CA ASN A 140 6.55 -10.22 27.95
C ASN A 140 5.66 -9.60 29.05
N GLY A 141 4.58 -8.93 28.65
CA GLY A 141 3.65 -8.21 29.53
C GLY A 141 4.00 -6.74 29.77
N TYR A 142 5.18 -6.28 29.36
CA TYR A 142 5.59 -4.88 29.50
C TYR A 142 5.07 -4.02 28.35
N THR A 143 4.63 -2.80 28.67
CA THR A 143 4.52 -1.69 27.70
C THR A 143 5.83 -0.89 27.66
N TYR A 144 5.98 0.04 26.73
CA TYR A 144 7.19 0.87 26.61
C TYR A 144 7.53 1.62 27.91
N SER A 145 6.54 2.26 28.54
CA SER A 145 6.73 3.02 29.78
C SER A 145 7.10 2.16 30.98
N GLN A 146 6.83 0.85 30.93
CA GLN A 146 7.14 -0.09 32.00
C GLN A 146 8.54 -0.71 31.88
N LEU A 147 9.22 -0.53 30.74
CA LEU A 147 10.51 -1.16 30.49
C LEU A 147 11.58 -0.71 31.49
N PRO A 148 12.54 -1.61 31.84
CA PRO A 148 13.71 -1.23 32.61
C PRO A 148 14.51 -0.12 31.92
N ASP A 149 15.00 0.86 32.69
CA ASP A 149 15.65 2.08 32.16
C ASP A 149 16.75 1.81 31.13
N ARG A 150 17.57 0.78 31.35
CA ARG A 150 18.66 0.40 30.44
C ARG A 150 18.17 -0.18 29.12
N ILE A 151 17.07 -0.95 29.15
CA ILE A 151 16.44 -1.50 27.95
C ILE A 151 15.75 -0.39 27.17
N LYS A 152 15.00 0.48 27.87
CA LYS A 152 14.35 1.65 27.29
C LYS A 152 15.35 2.56 26.57
N ALA A 153 16.41 2.99 27.26
CA ALA A 153 17.49 3.76 26.65
C ALA A 153 18.19 2.99 25.50
N GLY A 154 18.24 1.67 25.59
CA GLY A 154 18.77 0.79 24.55
C GLY A 154 17.95 0.77 23.27
N ILE A 155 16.62 0.87 23.37
CA ILE A 155 15.67 0.97 22.25
C ILE A 155 15.64 2.40 21.69
N ASP A 156 15.64 3.42 22.54
CA ASP A 156 15.52 4.83 22.12
C ASP A 156 16.71 5.29 21.24
N ARG A 157 17.88 4.67 21.42
CA ARG A 157 19.05 4.88 20.54
C ARG A 157 18.99 4.15 19.19
N LYS A 158 17.90 3.42 18.88
CA LYS A 158 17.76 2.67 17.63
C LYS A 158 17.17 3.54 16.53
N TYR A 159 17.43 3.10 15.30
CA TYR A 159 17.01 3.80 14.09
C TYR A 159 16.35 2.81 13.12
N ILE A 160 15.37 3.30 12.38
CA ILE A 160 14.85 2.63 11.19
C ILE A 160 15.39 3.32 9.93
N SER A 161 15.89 2.52 9.00
CA SER A 161 16.36 3.02 7.70
C SER A 161 15.17 3.32 6.78
N SER A 162 15.36 4.25 5.86
CA SER A 162 14.36 4.62 4.86
C SER A 162 15.01 4.82 3.49
N ILE A 163 14.22 4.57 2.45
CA ILE A 163 14.53 4.91 1.07
C ILE A 163 13.41 5.83 0.58
N ILE A 164 13.75 7.06 0.25
CA ILE A 164 12.83 8.11 -0.20
C ILE A 164 12.95 8.23 -1.71
N ILE A 165 11.83 8.20 -2.40
CA ILE A 165 11.75 8.31 -3.86
C ILE A 165 11.26 9.72 -4.17
N LEU A 166 12.13 10.51 -4.80
CA LEU A 166 11.88 11.92 -5.09
C LEU A 166 11.17 12.10 -6.42
N THR A 167 10.21 13.02 -6.46
CA THR A 167 9.42 13.36 -7.67
C THR A 167 10.08 14.36 -8.61
N GLU A 168 11.26 14.88 -8.26
CA GLU A 168 11.94 16.03 -8.90
C GLU A 168 12.21 15.90 -10.42
N LEU A 169 11.98 14.73 -11.03
CA LEU A 169 12.34 14.47 -12.43
C LEU A 169 11.18 14.42 -13.42
N SER A 170 9.93 14.57 -13.01
CA SER A 170 8.81 14.29 -13.92
C SER A 170 7.94 15.51 -14.18
N ASN A 171 8.18 16.16 -15.31
CA ASN A 171 7.41 17.31 -15.81
C ASN A 171 5.98 16.95 -16.28
N ASN A 172 5.50 15.71 -16.05
CA ASN A 172 4.20 15.23 -16.48
C ASN A 172 3.60 14.23 -15.47
N ASN A 173 2.38 14.53 -15.00
CA ASN A 173 1.62 13.74 -14.02
C ASN A 173 1.37 12.28 -14.45
N GLU A 174 1.22 11.99 -15.74
CA GLU A 174 1.02 10.61 -16.21
C GLU A 174 2.29 9.76 -16.08
N GLN A 175 3.46 10.37 -16.32
CA GLN A 175 4.73 9.67 -16.18
C GLN A 175 5.00 9.37 -14.70
N GLN A 176 4.74 10.32 -13.80
CA GLN A 176 4.84 10.12 -12.34
C GLN A 176 4.02 8.92 -11.85
N LYS A 177 2.75 8.83 -12.26
CA LYS A 177 1.87 7.71 -11.91
C LYS A 177 2.41 6.37 -12.39
N GLY A 178 2.90 6.30 -13.64
CA GLY A 178 3.53 5.10 -14.18
C GLY A 178 4.83 4.71 -13.45
N PHE A 179 5.62 5.68 -12.99
CA PHE A 179 6.82 5.41 -12.20
C PHE A 179 6.51 4.90 -10.80
N LYS A 180 5.56 5.53 -10.09
CA LYS A 180 5.07 5.07 -8.77
C LYS A 180 4.61 3.62 -8.86
N GLN A 181 3.82 3.27 -9.88
CA GLN A 181 3.39 1.90 -10.14
C GLN A 181 4.57 0.94 -10.32
N LEU A 182 5.52 1.27 -11.20
CA LEU A 182 6.67 0.40 -11.48
C LEU A 182 7.50 0.11 -10.23
N VAL A 183 7.76 1.15 -9.43
CA VAL A 183 8.46 1.05 -8.15
C VAL A 183 7.70 0.16 -7.19
N PHE A 184 6.41 0.43 -7.00
CA PHE A 184 5.57 -0.31 -6.07
C PHE A 184 5.53 -1.80 -6.42
N GLU A 185 5.34 -2.13 -7.70
CA GLU A 185 5.36 -3.51 -8.19
C GLU A 185 6.73 -4.17 -7.96
N ARG A 186 7.84 -3.45 -8.19
CA ARG A 186 9.20 -3.97 -7.98
C ARG A 186 9.50 -4.24 -6.50
N ILE A 187 9.13 -3.35 -5.59
CA ILE A 187 9.33 -3.53 -4.14
C ILE A 187 8.55 -4.75 -3.65
N ASN A 188 7.30 -4.90 -4.09
CA ASN A 188 6.44 -5.99 -3.63
C ASN A 188 6.66 -7.32 -4.36
N SER A 189 7.34 -7.33 -5.51
CA SER A 189 7.59 -8.55 -6.29
C SER A 189 8.50 -9.58 -5.61
N GLY A 190 9.32 -9.16 -4.62
CA GLY A 190 10.19 -10.04 -3.84
C GLY A 190 9.65 -10.43 -2.46
N SER A 191 8.47 -9.93 -2.07
CA SER A 191 7.82 -10.17 -0.78
C SER A 191 6.48 -10.90 -0.97
N VAL A 192 5.63 -10.95 0.07
CA VAL A 192 4.25 -11.44 -0.07
C VAL A 192 3.57 -10.71 -1.22
N HIS A 193 3.20 -11.44 -2.28
CA HIS A 193 2.57 -10.87 -3.46
C HIS A 193 1.25 -10.17 -3.07
N LEU A 194 1.15 -8.89 -3.39
CA LEU A 194 -0.11 -8.16 -3.34
C LEU A 194 -1.01 -8.62 -4.49
N THR A 195 -2.30 -8.75 -4.22
CA THR A 195 -3.30 -9.06 -5.26
C THR A 195 -3.46 -7.87 -6.21
N ALA A 196 -4.10 -8.11 -7.36
CA ALA A 196 -4.37 -7.05 -8.32
C ALA A 196 -5.21 -5.92 -7.70
N GLN A 197 -6.19 -6.25 -6.84
CA GLN A 197 -7.02 -5.25 -6.18
C GLN A 197 -6.25 -4.46 -5.11
N GLU A 198 -5.35 -5.10 -4.37
CA GLU A 198 -4.48 -4.39 -3.42
C GLU A 198 -3.57 -3.39 -4.12
N ILE A 199 -3.03 -3.77 -5.29
CA ILE A 199 -2.25 -2.87 -6.14
C ILE A 199 -3.12 -1.70 -6.63
N ARG A 200 -4.35 -1.96 -7.09
CA ARG A 200 -5.29 -0.90 -7.52
C ARG A 200 -5.58 0.08 -6.39
N ASN A 201 -5.84 -0.42 -5.19
CA ASN A 201 -6.14 0.43 -4.05
C ASN A 201 -4.97 1.36 -3.71
N ALA A 202 -3.74 0.83 -3.74
CA ALA A 202 -2.54 1.61 -3.45
C ALA A 202 -2.19 2.64 -4.53
N LEU A 203 -2.44 2.31 -5.81
CA LEU A 203 -1.99 3.15 -6.93
C LEU A 203 -3.06 4.12 -7.44
N TYR A 204 -4.33 3.76 -7.32
CA TYR A 204 -5.45 4.47 -7.94
C TYR A 204 -6.46 4.92 -6.89
N ASP A 205 -5.99 5.53 -5.79
CA ASP A 205 -6.89 6.20 -4.85
C ASP A 205 -7.69 7.32 -5.55
N GLY A 206 -8.96 7.46 -5.16
CA GLY A 206 -9.90 8.39 -5.78
C GLY A 206 -11.34 8.11 -5.37
N LYS A 207 -12.27 8.87 -5.96
CA LYS A 207 -13.69 8.85 -5.57
C LYS A 207 -14.32 7.46 -5.72
N LEU A 208 -14.13 6.80 -6.87
CA LEU A 208 -14.70 5.48 -7.13
C LEU A 208 -14.02 4.41 -6.28
N ASN A 209 -12.71 4.48 -6.08
CA ASN A 209 -12.01 3.53 -5.19
C ASN A 209 -12.55 3.61 -3.76
N ARG A 210 -12.71 4.83 -3.23
CA ARG A 210 -13.32 5.06 -1.91
C ARG A 210 -14.76 4.59 -1.84
N LEU A 211 -15.55 4.81 -2.89
CA LEU A 211 -16.91 4.28 -2.97
C LEU A 211 -16.93 2.74 -2.95
N CYS A 212 -16.02 2.09 -3.67
CA CYS A 212 -15.93 0.62 -3.65
C CYS A 212 -15.62 0.11 -2.24
N LEU A 213 -14.70 0.77 -1.53
CA LEU A 213 -14.39 0.47 -0.13
C LEU A 213 -15.59 0.68 0.78
N GLU A 214 -16.30 1.80 0.65
CA GLU A 214 -17.50 2.10 1.43
C GLU A 214 -18.60 1.06 1.22
N LEU A 215 -18.90 0.72 -0.03
CA LEU A 215 -19.92 -0.27 -0.38
C LEU A 215 -19.54 -1.68 0.05
N SER A 216 -18.25 -2.04 0.00
CA SER A 216 -17.75 -3.31 0.57
C SER A 216 -17.94 -3.37 2.09
N GLY A 217 -17.99 -2.21 2.75
CA GLY A 217 -18.26 -2.04 4.17
C GLY A 217 -19.75 -2.14 4.55
N ASN A 218 -20.65 -2.33 3.59
CA ASN A 218 -22.08 -2.44 3.87
C ASN A 218 -22.39 -3.72 4.65
N LYS A 219 -23.10 -3.61 5.78
CA LYS A 219 -23.44 -4.75 6.65
C LYS A 219 -24.13 -5.92 5.94
N TYR A 220 -24.99 -5.63 4.96
CA TYR A 220 -25.69 -6.67 4.20
C TYR A 220 -24.73 -7.37 3.24
N PHE A 221 -23.90 -6.59 2.53
CA PHE A 221 -22.86 -7.14 1.68
C PHE A 221 -21.89 -8.03 2.49
N GLN A 222 -21.39 -7.53 3.61
CA GLN A 222 -20.51 -8.26 4.51
C GLN A 222 -21.14 -9.57 5.01
N SER A 223 -22.42 -9.55 5.39
CA SER A 223 -23.13 -10.75 5.83
C SER A 223 -23.27 -11.81 4.74
N ILE A 224 -23.46 -11.42 3.48
CA ILE A 224 -23.57 -12.35 2.34
C ILE A 224 -22.25 -13.06 2.09
N TRP A 225 -21.13 -12.37 2.34
CA TRP A 225 -19.77 -12.88 2.12
C TRP A 225 -19.09 -13.41 3.39
N ASN A 226 -19.84 -13.66 4.46
CA ASN A 226 -19.33 -14.16 5.75
C ASN A 226 -18.18 -13.30 6.29
N LEU A 227 -18.38 -11.97 6.32
CA LEU A 227 -17.45 -11.02 6.93
C LEU A 227 -18.07 -10.49 8.21
N TYR A 228 -17.61 -11.01 9.34
CA TYR A 228 -18.07 -10.62 10.67
C TYR A 228 -16.96 -9.89 11.39
N PHE A 229 -17.32 -8.84 12.11
CA PHE A 229 -16.37 -8.00 12.81
C PHE A 229 -16.71 -7.99 14.30
N ASP A 230 -15.68 -8.04 15.15
CA ASP A 230 -15.81 -7.85 16.59
C ASP A 230 -16.03 -6.36 16.95
N SER A 231 -16.12 -6.08 18.25
CA SER A 231 -16.30 -4.71 18.76
C SER A 231 -15.14 -3.77 18.41
N ASP A 232 -13.95 -4.32 18.16
CA ASP A 232 -12.74 -3.56 17.82
C ASP A 232 -12.56 -3.40 16.30
N GLY A 233 -13.53 -3.89 15.51
CA GLY A 233 -13.52 -3.86 14.06
C GLY A 233 -12.50 -4.81 13.45
N GLN A 234 -12.12 -5.88 14.14
CA GLN A 234 -11.32 -6.98 13.61
C GLN A 234 -12.21 -8.10 13.12
N LEU A 235 -11.77 -8.82 12.09
CA LEU A 235 -12.48 -9.99 11.59
C LEU A 235 -12.51 -11.09 12.64
N THR A 236 -13.69 -11.69 12.84
CA THR A 236 -13.83 -12.88 13.70
C THR A 236 -13.27 -14.12 13.00
N GLU A 237 -12.93 -15.15 13.78
CA GLU A 237 -12.35 -16.42 13.26
C GLU A 237 -13.25 -17.12 12.23
N ASP A 238 -14.57 -17.00 12.38
CA ASP A 238 -15.55 -17.60 11.47
C ASP A 238 -15.65 -16.85 10.12
N SER A 239 -14.94 -15.74 9.97
CA SER A 239 -15.02 -14.91 8.79
C SER A 239 -14.12 -15.40 7.65
N ASN A 240 -14.47 -15.03 6.41
CA ASN A 240 -13.64 -15.30 5.26
C ASN A 240 -12.41 -14.36 5.21
N HIS A 241 -11.39 -14.69 6.02
CA HIS A 241 -10.21 -13.87 6.21
C HIS A 241 -9.44 -13.61 4.92
N ASP A 242 -9.24 -14.63 4.08
CA ASP A 242 -8.44 -14.48 2.86
C ASP A 242 -9.13 -13.54 1.87
N PHE A 243 -10.44 -13.71 1.68
CA PHE A 243 -11.27 -12.85 0.82
C PHE A 243 -11.15 -11.37 1.22
N TYR A 244 -11.22 -11.05 2.52
CA TYR A 244 -11.08 -9.68 3.00
C TYR A 244 -9.63 -9.18 2.98
N LYS A 245 -8.65 -10.02 3.36
CA LYS A 245 -7.21 -9.66 3.35
C LYS A 245 -6.73 -9.36 1.95
N GLN A 246 -7.23 -10.08 0.94
CA GLN A 246 -6.88 -9.93 -0.47
C GLN A 246 -7.68 -8.83 -1.19
N MET A 247 -8.61 -8.17 -0.48
CA MET A 247 -9.51 -7.15 -1.00
C MET A 247 -10.48 -7.65 -2.09
N ASP A 248 -10.83 -8.93 -2.08
CA ASP A 248 -11.74 -9.50 -3.07
C ASP A 248 -13.16 -8.92 -2.94
N ASP A 249 -13.59 -8.59 -1.72
CA ASP A 249 -14.82 -7.86 -1.43
C ASP A 249 -14.89 -6.51 -2.18
N VAL A 250 -13.78 -5.77 -2.17
CA VAL A 250 -13.66 -4.50 -2.90
C VAL A 250 -13.64 -4.74 -4.40
N GLU A 251 -12.94 -5.77 -4.86
CA GLU A 251 -12.90 -6.13 -6.28
C GLU A 251 -14.30 -6.53 -6.79
N LEU A 252 -15.10 -7.24 -5.99
CA LEU A 252 -16.47 -7.60 -6.37
C LEU A 252 -17.35 -6.36 -6.59
N VAL A 253 -17.24 -5.36 -5.72
CA VAL A 253 -17.95 -4.08 -5.92
C VAL A 253 -17.46 -3.38 -7.19
N LEU A 254 -16.15 -3.35 -7.43
CA LEU A 254 -15.59 -2.77 -8.65
C LEU A 254 -16.06 -3.52 -9.91
N ARG A 255 -16.10 -4.86 -9.86
CA ARG A 255 -16.61 -5.72 -10.93
C ARG A 255 -18.08 -5.45 -11.19
N PHE A 256 -18.91 -5.22 -10.16
CA PHE A 256 -20.30 -4.86 -10.33
C PHE A 256 -20.45 -3.61 -11.21
N PHE A 257 -19.69 -2.55 -10.92
CA PHE A 257 -19.72 -1.33 -11.74
C PHE A 257 -19.16 -1.57 -13.15
N ALA A 258 -17.99 -2.22 -13.24
CA ALA A 258 -17.33 -2.43 -14.52
C ALA A 258 -18.19 -3.30 -15.47
N PHE A 259 -18.75 -4.41 -14.98
CA PHE A 259 -19.48 -5.39 -15.80
C PHE A 259 -20.82 -4.90 -16.33
N ARG A 260 -21.32 -3.74 -15.89
CA ARG A 260 -22.48 -3.09 -16.54
C ARG A 260 -22.24 -2.75 -18.01
N GLN A 261 -20.97 -2.65 -18.42
CA GLN A 261 -20.54 -2.48 -19.80
C GLN A 261 -19.61 -3.61 -20.27
N ILE A 262 -19.85 -4.85 -19.80
CA ILE A 262 -19.06 -6.05 -20.14
C ILE A 262 -18.95 -6.29 -21.65
N ASP A 263 -20.00 -5.98 -22.40
CA ASP A 263 -20.05 -6.16 -23.86
C ASP A 263 -19.03 -5.25 -24.60
N LYS A 264 -18.48 -4.23 -23.93
CA LYS A 264 -17.45 -3.31 -24.47
C LYS A 264 -16.03 -3.66 -24.00
N MET A 265 -15.87 -4.69 -23.17
CA MET A 265 -14.58 -5.09 -22.63
C MET A 265 -13.80 -5.89 -23.68
N GLN A 266 -12.61 -5.42 -24.05
CA GLN A 266 -11.76 -6.05 -25.08
C GLN A 266 -10.39 -6.49 -24.55
N SER A 267 -10.16 -6.42 -23.23
CA SER A 267 -8.86 -6.73 -22.63
C SER A 267 -8.99 -7.66 -21.44
N SER A 268 -7.86 -8.07 -20.85
CA SER A 268 -7.90 -8.91 -19.66
C SER A 268 -8.68 -8.24 -18.51
N LEU A 269 -9.26 -9.07 -17.63
CA LEU A 269 -10.00 -8.58 -16.47
C LEU A 269 -9.17 -7.57 -15.67
N LYS A 270 -7.89 -7.87 -15.43
CA LYS A 270 -6.98 -6.98 -14.70
C LYS A 270 -6.96 -5.57 -15.32
N LYS A 271 -6.63 -5.48 -16.62
CA LYS A 271 -6.51 -4.20 -17.35
C LYS A 271 -7.83 -3.44 -17.40
N THR A 272 -8.92 -4.18 -17.57
CA THR A 272 -10.26 -3.60 -17.64
C THR A 272 -10.64 -2.94 -16.32
N LEU A 273 -10.42 -3.63 -15.19
CA LEU A 273 -10.70 -3.08 -13.87
C LEU A 273 -9.77 -1.90 -13.53
N ASP A 274 -8.49 -1.98 -13.90
CA ASP A 274 -7.53 -0.87 -13.74
C ASP A 274 -8.04 0.38 -14.49
N HIS A 275 -8.36 0.24 -15.78
CA HIS A 275 -8.84 1.34 -16.62
C HIS A 275 -10.17 1.91 -16.13
N PHE A 276 -11.10 1.03 -15.77
CA PHE A 276 -12.41 1.45 -15.26
C PHE A 276 -12.25 2.25 -13.97
N LEU A 277 -11.43 1.80 -13.03
CA LEU A 277 -11.18 2.50 -11.77
C LEU A 277 -10.51 3.86 -12.01
N ILE A 278 -9.47 3.92 -12.86
CA ILE A 278 -8.77 5.16 -13.20
C ILE A 278 -9.73 6.19 -13.79
N LYS A 279 -10.58 5.78 -14.76
CA LYS A 279 -11.55 6.68 -15.38
C LYS A 279 -12.67 7.06 -14.43
N GLY A 280 -13.23 6.09 -13.71
CA GLY A 280 -14.33 6.31 -12.77
C GLY A 280 -13.97 7.16 -11.56
N ASN A 281 -12.69 7.21 -11.16
CA ASN A 281 -12.21 8.17 -10.17
C ASN A 281 -12.40 9.64 -10.58
N ASN A 282 -12.62 9.91 -11.88
CA ASN A 282 -12.89 11.25 -12.41
C ASN A 282 -14.37 11.46 -12.78
N PHE A 283 -15.29 10.56 -12.39
CA PHE A 283 -16.71 10.81 -12.60
C PHE A 283 -17.15 12.07 -11.82
N ASP A 284 -17.97 12.87 -12.50
CA ASP A 284 -18.69 13.99 -11.90
C ASP A 284 -19.87 13.37 -11.13
N GLN A 285 -19.85 13.56 -9.80
CA GLN A 285 -20.75 13.01 -8.77
C GLN A 285 -21.73 11.90 -9.18
#